data_AF-A0A8E0VMM8-F1
#
_entry.id   AF-A0A8E0VMM8-F1
#
_cell.length_a   1.000
_cell.length_b   1.000
_cell.length_c   1.000
_cell.angle_alpha   90.00
_cell.angle_beta   90.00
_cell.angle_gamma   90.00
#
_symmetry.space_group_name_H-M   'P 1'
#
loop_
_entity.id
_entity.type
_entity.pdbx_description
1 polymer ?
#
loop_
_entity_poly.entity_id
_entity_poly.type
_entity_poly.pdbx_seq_one_letter_code
_entity_poly.pdbx_strand_id
1 'polypeptide(L)'
;MMARNVSGGLEGLELTNDELGKLKKAFADPEFRRLFKEYAEEITDPENRKRYEEEIRTMEQEQGMDVEFINPAPGYCLKSRHWPSLLNVDGVEKASSPGCSLENTKVFINVCKSDKVGCPIMKPIKNSSGKAVSNGFYWSLPHCFTPPHEDFDKNKQKVMVSDH
;
A
#
# COMPACT_ATOMS: atom_id res chain seq x y z
N MET A 1 -33.66 2.74 27.77
CA MET A 1 -32.86 3.55 26.81
C MET A 1 -31.77 2.64 26.28
N MET A 2 -31.86 2.21 25.02
CA MET A 2 -30.89 1.29 24.42
C MET A 2 -29.62 2.06 24.03
N ALA A 3 -28.48 1.67 24.60
CA ALA A 3 -27.17 2.11 24.14
C ALA A 3 -26.96 1.61 22.71
N ARG A 4 -26.73 2.55 21.78
CA ARG A 4 -26.37 2.24 20.39
C ARG A 4 -25.01 1.53 20.40
N ASN A 5 -24.98 0.30 19.88
CA ASN A 5 -23.75 -0.44 19.65
C ASN A 5 -22.94 0.25 18.53
N VAL A 6 -21.79 0.80 18.90
CA VAL A 6 -20.76 1.25 17.96
C VAL A 6 -19.83 0.06 17.76
N SER A 7 -20.18 -0.86 16.85
CA SER A 7 -19.41 -2.09 16.64
C SER A 7 -18.79 -2.23 15.24
N GLY A 8 -18.91 -1.24 14.36
CA GLY A 8 -18.42 -1.37 12.98
C GLY A 8 -16.93 -1.12 12.73
N GLY A 9 -16.22 -0.44 13.65
CA GLY A 9 -14.88 0.10 13.37
C GLY A 9 -13.71 -0.64 14.03
N LEU A 10 -13.95 -1.60 14.93
CA LEU A 10 -12.91 -2.24 15.75
C LEU A 10 -12.70 -3.73 15.40
N GLU A 11 -13.48 -4.29 14.48
CA GLU A 11 -13.52 -5.74 14.20
C GLU A 11 -12.24 -6.28 13.53
N GLY A 12 -11.31 -5.42 13.12
CA GLY A 12 -10.00 -5.79 12.56
C GLY A 12 -8.82 -5.56 13.51
N LEU A 13 -9.06 -5.04 14.72
CA LEU A 13 -8.01 -4.84 15.72
C LEU A 13 -8.06 -6.02 16.70
N GLU A 14 -7.04 -6.87 16.70
CA GLU A 14 -6.87 -7.94 17.69
C GLU A 14 -6.51 -7.35 19.06
N LEU A 15 -7.45 -6.64 19.68
CA LEU A 15 -7.26 -6.02 21.00
C LEU A 15 -7.56 -7.02 22.11
N THR A 16 -6.63 -7.13 23.04
CA THR A 16 -6.88 -7.82 24.30
C THR A 16 -7.92 -7.06 25.13
N ASN A 17 -8.60 -7.76 26.04
CA ASN A 17 -9.58 -7.14 26.94
C ASN A 17 -8.97 -6.00 27.78
N ASP A 18 -7.70 -6.14 28.15
CA ASP A 18 -6.96 -5.12 28.89
C ASP A 18 -6.69 -3.87 28.05
N GLU A 19 -6.31 -4.03 26.78
CA GLU A 19 -6.13 -2.92 25.84
C GLU A 19 -7.45 -2.20 25.56
N LEU A 20 -8.53 -2.96 25.36
CA LEU A 20 -9.87 -2.39 25.17
C LEU A 20 -10.31 -1.60 26.42
N GLY A 21 -10.03 -2.11 27.62
CA GLY A 21 -10.28 -1.42 28.87
C GLY A 21 -9.51 -0.11 29.00
N LYS A 22 -8.21 -0.12 28.65
CA LYS A 22 -7.36 1.08 28.63
C LYS A 22 -7.84 2.11 27.61
N LEU A 23 -8.14 1.69 26.37
CA LEU A 23 -8.69 2.55 25.32
C LEU A 23 -10.00 3.19 25.77
N LYS A 24 -10.92 2.40 26.34
CA LYS A 24 -12.20 2.92 26.84
C LYS A 24 -12.02 3.96 27.95
N LYS A 25 -11.06 3.75 28.85
CA LYS A 25 -10.73 4.71 29.91
C LYS A 25 -10.12 5.99 29.34
N ALA A 26 -9.21 5.88 28.37
CA ALA A 26 -8.61 7.03 27.70
C ALA A 26 -9.66 7.86 26.95
N PHE A 27 -10.56 7.23 26.19
CA PHE A 27 -11.64 7.94 25.49
C PHE A 27 -12.72 8.52 26.41
N ALA A 28 -12.82 8.08 27.66
CA ALA A 28 -13.70 8.70 28.65
C ALA A 28 -13.16 10.07 29.11
N ASP A 29 -11.84 10.25 29.11
CA ASP A 29 -11.18 11.49 29.47
C ASP A 29 -11.44 12.59 28.40
N PRO A 30 -12.05 13.73 28.77
CA PRO A 30 -12.25 14.85 27.85
C PRO A 30 -10.95 15.45 27.29
N GLU A 31 -9.89 15.52 28.10
CA GLU A 31 -8.60 16.09 27.65
C GLU A 31 -7.94 15.18 26.63
N PHE A 32 -7.96 13.86 26.86
CA PHE A 32 -7.46 12.90 25.88
C PHE A 32 -8.21 13.02 24.55
N ARG A 33 -9.54 13.14 24.57
CA ARG A 33 -10.33 13.34 23.34
C ARG A 33 -9.99 14.63 22.62
N ARG A 34 -9.75 15.72 23.36
CA ARG A 34 -9.33 17.01 22.80
C ARG A 34 -7.97 16.87 22.11
N LEU A 35 -6.96 16.35 22.82
CA LEU A 35 -5.62 16.13 22.29
C LEU A 35 -5.60 15.16 21.11
N PHE A 36 -6.36 14.07 21.18
CA PHE A 36 -6.48 13.10 20.10
C PHE A 36 -7.10 13.72 18.85
N LYS A 37 -8.11 14.58 19.02
CA LYS A 37 -8.72 15.33 17.91
C LYS A 37 -7.71 16.31 17.31
N GLU A 38 -7.02 17.09 18.14
CA GLU A 38 -5.99 18.04 17.69
C GLU A 38 -4.90 17.32 16.89
N TYR A 39 -4.41 16.19 17.40
CA TYR A 39 -3.46 15.34 16.68
C TYR A 39 -4.01 14.83 15.35
N ALA A 40 -5.24 14.33 15.32
CA ALA A 40 -5.87 13.85 14.09
C ALA A 40 -6.04 14.96 13.03
N GLU A 41 -6.36 16.18 13.48
CA GLU A 41 -6.41 17.37 12.61
C GLU A 41 -5.01 17.75 12.13
N GLU A 42 -4.00 17.72 13.01
CA GLU A 42 -2.62 18.06 12.69
C GLU A 42 -2.02 17.12 11.61
N ILE A 43 -2.25 15.81 11.71
CA ILE A 43 -1.74 14.82 10.73
C ILE A 43 -2.50 14.84 9.39
N THR A 44 -3.74 15.34 9.37
CA THR A 44 -4.54 15.41 8.14
C THR A 44 -4.36 16.73 7.40
N ASP A 45 -3.78 17.74 8.05
CA ASP A 45 -3.47 19.03 7.44
C ASP A 45 -2.41 18.88 6.33
N PRO A 46 -2.71 19.26 5.08
CA PRO A 46 -1.76 19.21 3.98
C PRO A 46 -0.51 20.06 4.21
N GLU A 47 -0.60 21.18 4.93
CA GLU A 47 0.58 22.02 5.22
C GLU A 47 1.53 21.32 6.19
N ASN A 48 1.01 20.66 7.22
CA ASN A 48 1.84 19.91 8.17
C ASN A 48 2.47 18.70 7.49
N ARG A 49 1.71 17.94 6.70
CA ARG A 49 2.28 16.83 5.91
C ARG A 49 3.45 17.28 5.05
N LYS A 50 3.32 18.43 4.38
CA LYS A 50 4.40 18.98 3.55
C LYS A 50 5.63 19.35 4.39
N ARG A 51 5.45 19.97 5.56
CA ARG A 51 6.55 20.29 6.48
C ARG A 51 7.26 19.03 6.97
N TYR A 52 6.51 18.00 7.36
CA TYR A 52 7.09 16.71 7.74
C TYR A 52 7.88 16.06 6.60
N GLU A 53 7.35 16.08 5.37
CA GLU A 53 8.07 15.57 4.19
C GLU A 53 9.38 16.35 3.94
N GLU A 54 9.40 17.68 4.12
CA GLU A 54 10.60 18.52 4.02
C GLU A 54 11.63 18.24 5.12
N GLU A 55 11.17 18.03 6.36
CA GLU A 55 12.02 17.65 7.49
C GLU A 55 12.68 16.29 7.26
N ILE A 56 11.91 15.27 6.81
CA ILE A 56 12.46 13.96 6.48
C ILE A 56 13.47 14.08 5.34
N ARG A 57 13.15 14.83 4.28
CA ARG A 57 14.09 15.05 3.18
C ARG A 57 15.41 15.67 3.65
N THR A 58 15.35 16.62 4.56
CA THR A 58 16.55 17.26 5.13
C THR A 58 17.39 16.25 5.92
N MET A 59 16.76 15.44 6.77
CA MET A 59 17.45 14.41 7.55
C MET A 59 18.09 13.33 6.66
N GLU A 60 17.41 12.87 5.62
CA GLU A 60 17.94 11.90 4.66
C GLU A 60 19.11 12.50 3.85
N GLN A 61 18.99 13.78 3.48
CA GLN A 61 20.04 14.52 2.77
C GLN A 61 21.30 14.68 3.63
N GLU A 62 21.16 14.91 4.93
CA GLU A 62 22.27 14.93 5.89
C GLU A 62 22.99 13.57 5.99
N GLN A 63 22.26 12.48 5.76
CA GLN A 63 22.81 11.12 5.64
C GLN A 63 23.37 10.83 4.23
N GLY A 64 23.29 11.79 3.31
CA GLY A 64 23.79 11.68 1.94
C GLY A 64 22.82 11.02 0.96
N MET A 65 21.53 10.89 1.31
CA MET A 65 20.49 10.30 0.47
C MET A 65 19.56 11.38 -0.11
N ASP A 66 19.37 11.41 -1.44
CA ASP A 66 18.34 12.24 -2.07
C ASP A 66 17.05 11.42 -2.18
N VAL A 67 16.07 11.81 -1.36
CA VAL A 67 14.77 11.12 -1.26
C VAL A 67 13.67 12.04 -1.77
N GLU A 68 12.75 11.44 -2.53
CA GLU A 68 11.56 12.12 -3.02
C GLU A 68 10.31 11.33 -2.67
N PHE A 69 9.35 12.00 -2.00
CA PHE A 69 8.06 11.41 -1.66
C PHE A 69 7.15 11.32 -2.88
N ILE A 70 6.69 10.13 -3.24
CA ILE A 70 5.71 9.92 -4.30
C ILE A 70 4.34 9.74 -3.65
N ASN A 71 3.47 10.73 -3.84
CA ASN A 71 2.07 10.71 -3.41
C ASN A 71 1.20 10.55 -4.66
N PRO A 72 0.91 9.30 -5.11
CA PRO A 72 0.35 9.09 -6.43
C PRO A 72 -1.16 9.40 -6.44
N ALA A 73 -1.63 9.96 -7.55
CA ALA A 73 -3.05 10.17 -7.78
C ALA A 73 -3.72 8.83 -8.18
N PRO A 74 -4.90 8.52 -7.61
CA PRO A 74 -5.60 7.28 -7.95
C PRO A 74 -6.04 7.27 -9.41
N GLY A 75 -5.98 6.11 -10.04
CA GLY A 75 -6.45 5.86 -11.40
C GLY A 75 -7.48 4.75 -11.46
N TYR A 76 -7.02 3.52 -11.70
CA TYR A 76 -7.87 2.34 -11.86
C TYR A 76 -7.51 1.27 -10.84
N CYS A 77 -8.44 0.35 -10.58
CA CYS A 77 -8.17 -0.83 -9.74
C CYS A 77 -8.44 -2.09 -10.56
N LEU A 78 -7.40 -2.91 -10.75
CA LEU A 78 -7.51 -4.19 -11.42
C LEU A 78 -7.72 -5.27 -10.38
N LYS A 79 -8.78 -6.06 -10.56
CA LYS A 79 -9.05 -7.22 -9.71
C LYS A 79 -8.63 -8.49 -10.43
N SER A 80 -7.78 -9.27 -9.78
CA SER A 80 -7.32 -10.57 -10.25
C SER A 80 -7.37 -11.60 -9.11
N ARG A 81 -6.81 -12.78 -9.37
CA ARG A 81 -6.53 -13.79 -8.36
C ARG A 81 -5.05 -14.15 -8.41
N HIS A 82 -4.50 -14.49 -7.26
CA HIS A 82 -3.12 -14.95 -7.18
C HIS A 82 -2.97 -16.23 -8.03
N TRP A 83 -1.94 -16.24 -8.87
CA TRP A 83 -1.69 -17.36 -9.78
C TRP A 83 -1.36 -18.62 -8.97
N PRO A 84 -1.88 -19.81 -9.34
CA PRO A 84 -1.50 -21.05 -8.70
C PRO A 84 0.02 -21.24 -8.83
N SER A 85 0.70 -21.40 -7.70
CA SER A 85 2.15 -21.62 -7.69
C SER A 85 2.52 -22.75 -8.64
N LEU A 86 3.30 -22.47 -9.70
CA LEU A 86 3.83 -23.49 -10.63
C LEU A 86 4.75 -24.51 -9.94
N LEU A 87 5.12 -24.27 -8.68
CA LEU A 87 5.87 -25.18 -7.80
C LEU A 87 5.04 -26.30 -7.14
N ASN A 88 3.78 -26.53 -7.56
CA ASN A 88 3.11 -27.81 -7.24
C ASN A 88 3.70 -28.92 -8.12
N VAL A 89 5.00 -29.16 -7.96
CA VAL A 89 5.67 -30.40 -8.32
C VAL A 89 5.53 -31.30 -7.10
N ASP A 90 5.00 -32.51 -7.30
CA ASP A 90 4.71 -33.47 -6.25
C ASP A 90 5.81 -33.55 -5.18
N GLY A 91 5.48 -33.20 -3.94
CA GLY A 91 6.29 -33.56 -2.76
C GLY A 91 7.05 -32.45 -2.05
N VAL A 92 6.95 -31.17 -2.43
CA VAL A 92 7.51 -30.07 -1.60
C VAL A 92 6.38 -29.44 -0.78
N GLU A 93 6.14 -29.99 0.42
CA GLU A 93 5.35 -29.30 1.43
C GLU A 93 5.99 -27.94 1.72
N LYS A 94 5.28 -26.88 1.39
CA LYS A 94 5.73 -25.53 1.72
C LYS A 94 5.72 -25.37 3.23
N ALA A 95 6.74 -24.70 3.74
CA ALA A 95 6.63 -23.89 4.94
C ALA A 95 5.67 -22.70 4.67
N SER A 96 4.41 -23.01 4.34
CA SER A 96 3.32 -22.07 4.50
C SER A 96 3.01 -22.03 5.99
N SER A 97 3.12 -20.86 6.60
CA SER A 97 2.57 -20.62 7.93
C SER A 97 1.16 -21.23 7.99
N PRO A 98 0.84 -22.05 8.99
CA PRO A 98 -0.46 -22.69 9.09
C PRO A 98 -1.53 -21.59 9.16
N GLY A 99 -2.33 -21.46 8.10
CA GLY A 99 -3.39 -20.46 7.98
C GLY A 99 -3.36 -19.55 6.75
N CYS A 100 -2.28 -19.51 5.96
CA CYS A 100 -2.21 -18.66 4.76
C CYS A 100 -2.23 -19.49 3.47
N SER A 101 -3.44 -19.84 3.01
CA SER A 101 -3.60 -20.31 1.64
C SER A 101 -3.54 -19.09 0.70
N LEU A 102 -2.38 -18.87 0.11
CA LEU A 102 -2.16 -17.83 -0.91
C LEU A 102 -2.71 -18.25 -2.28
N GLU A 103 -3.17 -19.49 -2.44
CA GLU A 103 -3.73 -19.96 -3.69
C GLU A 103 -5.14 -19.38 -3.88
N ASN A 104 -5.44 -18.83 -5.06
CA ASN A 104 -6.76 -18.32 -5.41
C ASN A 104 -7.27 -17.09 -4.61
N THR A 105 -6.44 -16.50 -3.74
CA THR A 105 -6.72 -15.24 -3.02
C THR A 105 -6.94 -14.11 -4.02
N LYS A 106 -7.93 -13.24 -3.73
CA LYS A 106 -8.18 -12.05 -4.56
C LYS A 106 -7.00 -11.09 -4.43
N VAL A 107 -6.57 -10.56 -5.56
CA VAL A 107 -5.52 -9.56 -5.65
C VAL A 107 -6.11 -8.30 -6.28
N PHE A 108 -5.87 -7.15 -5.67
CA PHE A 108 -6.21 -5.86 -6.22
C PHE A 108 -4.93 -5.10 -6.54
N ILE A 109 -4.85 -4.57 -7.74
CA ILE A 109 -3.73 -3.78 -8.22
C ILE A 109 -4.27 -2.38 -8.51
N ASN A 110 -3.92 -1.42 -7.66
CA ASN A 110 -4.24 -0.02 -7.87
C ASN A 110 -3.23 0.56 -8.86
N VAL A 111 -3.71 0.90 -10.05
CA VAL A 111 -2.94 1.61 -11.07
C VAL A 111 -3.09 3.10 -10.78
N CYS A 112 -2.02 3.70 -10.31
CA CYS A 112 -1.93 5.09 -9.91
C CYS A 112 -0.97 5.85 -10.84
N LYS A 113 -0.87 7.17 -10.66
CA LYS A 113 0.03 8.01 -11.47
C LYS A 113 0.70 9.09 -10.64
N SER A 114 1.94 9.42 -10.99
CA SER A 114 2.65 10.59 -10.47
C SER A 114 3.52 11.17 -11.57
N ASP A 115 3.61 12.49 -11.59
CA ASP A 115 4.54 13.29 -12.41
C ASP A 115 6.02 13.07 -12.06
N LYS A 116 6.28 12.47 -10.89
CA LYS A 116 7.62 12.08 -10.42
C LYS A 116 8.11 10.76 -11.03
N VAL A 117 7.22 9.99 -11.64
CA VAL A 117 7.57 8.74 -12.34
C VAL A 117 7.79 9.05 -13.82
N GLY A 118 8.88 8.52 -14.38
CA GLY A 118 9.26 8.78 -15.77
C GLY A 118 8.18 8.36 -16.79
N CYS A 119 8.10 9.08 -17.90
CA CYS A 119 7.18 8.75 -18.98
C CYS A 119 7.59 7.45 -19.71
N PRO A 120 6.63 6.73 -20.34
CA PRO A 120 6.94 5.60 -21.20
C PRO A 120 7.81 6.01 -22.39
N ILE A 121 8.75 5.15 -22.76
CA ILE A 121 9.69 5.39 -23.85
C ILE A 121 9.62 4.23 -24.85
N MET A 122 9.43 4.55 -26.12
CA MET A 122 9.54 3.61 -27.24
C MET A 122 10.70 4.01 -28.16
N LYS A 123 11.63 3.08 -28.42
CA LYS A 123 12.78 3.29 -29.31
C LYS A 123 12.88 2.18 -30.36
N PRO A 124 13.19 2.47 -31.64
CA PRO A 124 13.46 1.43 -32.63
C PRO A 124 14.70 0.62 -32.25
N ILE A 125 14.64 -0.70 -32.39
CA ILE A 125 15.79 -1.59 -32.21
C ILE A 125 16.68 -1.50 -33.45
N LYS A 126 18.00 -1.38 -33.24
CA LYS A 126 19.00 -1.38 -34.31
C LYS A 126 19.80 -2.67 -34.28
N ASN A 127 20.11 -3.22 -35.46
CA ASN A 127 20.99 -4.37 -35.59
C ASN A 127 22.48 -3.96 -35.44
N SER A 128 23.39 -4.93 -35.53
CA SER A 128 24.85 -4.70 -35.46
C SER A 128 25.39 -3.76 -36.53
N SER A 129 24.68 -3.60 -37.66
CA SER A 129 25.00 -2.65 -38.74
C SER A 129 24.35 -1.27 -38.53
N GLY A 130 23.68 -1.03 -37.40
CA GLY A 130 23.00 0.23 -37.08
C GLY A 130 21.67 0.45 -37.79
N LYS A 131 21.19 -0.50 -38.62
CA LYS A 131 19.90 -0.39 -39.32
C LYS A 131 18.76 -0.79 -38.39
N ALA A 132 17.65 -0.07 -38.50
CA ALA A 132 16.43 -0.41 -37.78
C ALA A 132 15.95 -1.81 -38.17
N VAL A 133 15.61 -2.63 -37.17
CA VAL A 133 14.99 -3.94 -37.37
C VAL A 133 13.51 -3.73 -37.68
N SER A 134 13.00 -4.36 -38.74
CA SER A 134 11.58 -4.28 -39.08
C SER A 134 10.73 -4.78 -37.91
N ASN A 135 9.75 -3.99 -37.48
CA ASN A 135 8.86 -4.29 -36.35
C ASN A 135 9.58 -4.46 -34.99
N GLY A 136 10.86 -4.09 -34.87
CA GLY A 136 11.61 -4.17 -33.63
C GLY A 136 11.54 -2.86 -32.84
N PHE A 137 10.91 -2.88 -31.67
CA PHE A 137 10.87 -1.74 -30.75
C PHE A 137 11.26 -2.17 -29.33
N TYR A 138 12.07 -1.33 -28.70
CA TYR A 138 12.31 -1.34 -27.27
C TYR A 138 11.24 -0.47 -26.61
N TRP A 139 10.53 -1.04 -25.63
CA TRP A 139 9.61 -0.33 -24.76
C TRP A 139 10.15 -0.31 -23.34
N SER A 140 10.10 0.85 -22.70
CA SER A 140 10.36 1.03 -21.28
C SER A 140 9.19 1.76 -20.66
N LEU A 141 8.62 1.19 -19.61
CA LEU A 141 7.59 1.81 -18.79
C LEU A 141 8.15 1.95 -17.37
N PRO A 142 8.66 3.14 -16.99
CA PRO A 142 9.04 3.41 -15.61
C PRO A 142 7.83 3.22 -14.69
N HIS A 143 8.04 2.57 -13.55
CA HIS A 143 6.97 2.23 -12.61
C HIS A 143 7.55 2.16 -11.19
N CYS A 144 6.68 2.36 -10.20
CA CYS A 144 7.00 2.17 -8.79
C CYS A 144 6.05 1.12 -8.23
N PHE A 145 6.54 0.27 -7.34
CA PHE A 145 5.70 -0.75 -6.70
C PHE A 145 5.74 -0.56 -5.20
N THR A 146 4.57 -0.44 -4.58
CA THR A 146 4.46 -0.65 -3.14
C THR A 146 4.52 -2.15 -2.84
N PRO A 147 5.19 -2.55 -1.75
CA PRO A 147 5.10 -3.92 -1.27
C PRO A 147 3.62 -4.32 -1.09
N PRO A 148 3.20 -5.51 -1.55
CA PRO A 148 1.84 -5.96 -1.35
C PRO A 148 1.48 -6.02 0.13
N HIS A 149 0.27 -5.59 0.48
CA HIS A 149 -0.27 -5.63 1.84
C HIS A 149 -1.63 -6.31 1.89
N GLU A 150 -2.03 -6.77 3.08
CA GLU A 150 -3.35 -7.36 3.31
C GLU A 150 -4.41 -6.26 3.48
N ASP A 151 -5.59 -6.50 2.92
CA ASP A 151 -6.79 -5.69 3.13
C ASP A 151 -8.04 -6.59 3.13
N PHE A 152 -9.23 -6.00 3.20
CA PHE A 152 -10.51 -6.69 3.21
C PHE A 152 -11.38 -6.27 2.02
N ASP A 153 -11.99 -7.25 1.37
CA ASP A 153 -13.03 -6.94 0.39
C ASP A 153 -14.37 -6.59 1.05
N LYS A 154 -15.35 -6.23 0.21
CA LYS A 154 -16.73 -5.93 0.65
C LYS A 154 -17.42 -7.04 1.46
N ASN A 155 -16.93 -8.28 1.38
CA ASN A 155 -17.45 -9.43 2.11
C ASN A 155 -16.60 -9.74 3.37
N LYS A 156 -15.70 -8.82 3.77
CA LYS A 156 -14.73 -9.00 4.86
C LYS A 156 -13.80 -10.20 4.67
N GLN A 157 -13.55 -10.60 3.43
CA GLN A 157 -12.54 -11.62 3.13
C GLN A 157 -11.19 -10.95 2.95
N LYS A 158 -10.13 -11.56 3.50
CA LYS A 158 -8.75 -11.11 3.29
C LYS A 158 -8.39 -11.13 1.81
N VAL A 159 -7.74 -10.07 1.36
CA VAL A 159 -7.25 -9.88 -0.01
C VAL A 159 -5.86 -9.26 0.02
N MET A 160 -5.13 -9.40 -1.09
CA MET A 160 -3.85 -8.72 -1.26
C MET A 160 -4.04 -7.47 -2.12
N VAL A 161 -3.41 -6.37 -1.74
CA VAL A 161 -3.46 -5.09 -2.45
C VAL A 161 -2.03 -4.62 -2.75
N SER A 162 -1.79 -4.12 -3.95
CA SER A 162 -0.56 -3.41 -4.32
C SER A 162 -0.86 -2.17 -5.13
N ASP A 163 0.00 -1.15 -5.03
CA ASP A 163 -0.08 0.08 -5.81
C ASP A 163 1.06 0.12 -6.84
N HIS A 164 0.69 0.48 -8.07
CA HIS A 164 1.52 0.44 -9.27
C HIS A 164 1.47 1.77 -10.02
#